data_AF-A0AA42T401-F1
#
_entry.id   AF-A0AA42T401-F1
#
_cell.length_a   1.000
_cell.length_b   1.000
_cell.length_c   1.000
_cell.angle_alpha   90.00
_cell.angle_beta   90.00
_cell.angle_gamma   90.00
#
_symmetry.space_group_name_H-M   'P 1'
#
loop_
_entity.id
_entity.type
_entity.pdbx_description
1 polymer ?
#
loop_
_entity_poly.entity_id
_entity_poly.type
_entity_poly.pdbx_seq_one_letter_code
_entity_poly.pdbx_strand_id
1 'polypeptide(L)'
;MHDARFDGSFADWRREARRLLRAGVEAQAVNWRTGDDGGQLFAGLSATVPAPTSAPAPRIPRELPELLESASRYRADDRWALLYRVLWRVAHGDRAAMLAGDGDGSVLQRRIKGVRREAHHMHAFLRFRQRPTEAGPPAFVAWHEPAHDILEMAAGHFAERLGRSSWLIATPDAAALWDGAQLRFLRPCPAELRELARAADDPGAELWLAYYGSTFNPARLNRDVLESNMPVRFWKHLPEGPLIPQLMSQARAGQQRLAQAASVGEREGKEVLIASDKAQPRRAPSTSLGECRDCDIWRGATCAVPGEGPEQAPIMLVGEQPGDQEDLAGRPFVGPAGQVLNRALARAGLRREALYLTNAVKHFKWTPRGGPNSRAATRKHATPKPGEIEACRRWLDEELARVAPEVVVALGKTALAALLETFEPQRLRLADFAGAPFRQGERWIVVAPHPAAVLRAGEEGERRFAELVAALEQARQLAAEAVSGSAAPDLRR
;
A
#
# COMPACT_ATOMS: atom_id res chain seq x y z
N MET A 1 -48.53 -13.51 -1.20
CA MET A 1 -47.19 -13.23 -1.73
C MET A 1 -47.32 -13.14 -3.25
N HIS A 2 -46.76 -12.11 -3.87
CA HIS A 2 -46.82 -11.84 -5.30
C HIS A 2 -45.60 -12.43 -5.99
N ASP A 3 -45.81 -13.31 -6.97
CA ASP A 3 -44.73 -13.86 -7.78
C ASP A 3 -44.38 -12.89 -8.91
N ALA A 4 -43.20 -12.29 -8.84
CA ALA A 4 -42.64 -11.41 -9.87
C ALA A 4 -41.72 -12.22 -10.79
N ARG A 5 -42.15 -12.42 -12.05
CA ARG A 5 -41.39 -13.17 -13.06
C ARG A 5 -40.65 -12.20 -13.99
N PHE A 6 -39.39 -12.52 -14.30
CA PHE A 6 -38.54 -11.73 -15.18
C PHE A 6 -37.43 -12.60 -15.79
N ASP A 7 -36.74 -12.08 -16.81
CA ASP A 7 -35.73 -12.79 -17.60
C ASP A 7 -34.34 -12.94 -16.93
N GLY A 8 -34.17 -12.51 -15.67
CA GLY A 8 -32.89 -12.51 -14.97
C GLY A 8 -31.99 -11.29 -15.23
N SER A 9 -32.39 -10.39 -16.12
CA SER A 9 -31.68 -9.13 -16.39
C SER A 9 -32.11 -8.03 -15.42
N PHE A 10 -31.19 -7.08 -15.17
CA PHE A 10 -31.52 -5.89 -14.39
C PHE A 10 -32.57 -5.00 -15.06
N ALA A 11 -32.57 -4.95 -16.40
CA ALA A 11 -33.51 -4.13 -17.16
C ALA A 11 -34.95 -4.61 -16.99
N ASP A 12 -35.18 -5.92 -17.07
CA ASP A 12 -36.48 -6.51 -16.80
C ASP A 12 -36.86 -6.42 -15.33
N TRP A 13 -35.94 -6.79 -14.42
CA TRP A 13 -36.16 -6.62 -12.98
C TRP A 13 -36.57 -5.19 -12.63
N ARG A 14 -35.92 -4.17 -13.20
CA ARG A 14 -36.24 -2.75 -12.97
C ARG A 14 -37.63 -2.39 -13.49
N ARG A 15 -38.06 -2.94 -14.62
CA ARG A 15 -39.41 -2.74 -15.16
C ARG A 15 -40.45 -3.30 -14.20
N GLU A 16 -40.23 -4.52 -13.71
CA GLU A 16 -41.15 -5.20 -12.81
C GLU A 16 -41.16 -4.56 -11.41
N ALA A 17 -39.99 -4.19 -10.87
CA ALA A 17 -39.87 -3.46 -9.62
C ALA A 17 -40.62 -2.13 -9.64
N ARG A 18 -40.59 -1.40 -10.77
CA ARG A 18 -41.38 -0.17 -10.95
C ARG A 18 -42.87 -0.43 -10.93
N ARG A 19 -43.32 -1.54 -11.53
CA ARG A 19 -44.74 -1.94 -11.54
C ARG A 19 -45.23 -2.23 -10.12
N LEU A 20 -44.47 -3.03 -9.36
CA LEU A 20 -44.78 -3.38 -7.97
C LEU A 20 -44.74 -2.17 -7.03
N LEU A 21 -43.75 -1.28 -7.22
CA LEU A 21 -43.63 -0.06 -6.44
C LEU A 21 -44.84 0.87 -6.65
N ARG A 22 -45.34 0.99 -7.89
CA ARG A 22 -46.56 1.76 -8.21
C ARG A 22 -47.84 1.10 -7.70
N ALA A 23 -47.86 -0.23 -7.60
CA ALA A 23 -48.97 -0.97 -7.04
C ALA A 23 -48.96 -0.98 -5.49
N GLY A 24 -47.96 -0.35 -4.86
CA GLY A 24 -47.86 -0.28 -3.40
C GLY A 24 -47.52 -1.63 -2.76
N VAL A 25 -46.87 -2.54 -3.49
CA VAL A 25 -46.56 -3.89 -2.96
C VAL A 25 -45.29 -3.84 -2.10
N GLU A 26 -45.43 -4.15 -0.82
CA GLU A 26 -44.32 -4.21 0.12
C GLU A 26 -43.25 -5.23 -0.26
N ALA A 27 -41.99 -4.95 0.10
CA ALA A 27 -40.86 -5.80 -0.29
C ALA A 27 -40.96 -7.25 0.22
N GLN A 28 -41.49 -7.47 1.42
CA GLN A 28 -41.68 -8.80 2.01
C GLN A 28 -42.79 -9.62 1.32
N ALA A 29 -43.68 -8.95 0.59
CA ALA A 29 -44.78 -9.58 -0.10
C ALA A 29 -44.40 -10.05 -1.51
N VAL A 30 -43.16 -9.81 -1.98
CA VAL A 30 -42.71 -10.15 -3.34
C VAL A 30 -41.78 -11.36 -3.31
N ASN A 31 -42.07 -12.33 -4.18
CA ASN A 31 -41.20 -13.45 -4.47
C ASN A 31 -40.66 -13.31 -5.91
N TRP A 32 -39.34 -13.22 -6.06
CA TRP A 32 -38.69 -13.00 -7.35
C TRP A 32 -38.32 -14.34 -8.00
N ARG A 33 -38.78 -14.59 -9.23
CA ARG A 33 -38.47 -15.81 -9.98
C ARG A 33 -37.91 -15.50 -11.36
N THR A 34 -36.81 -16.13 -11.71
CA THR A 34 -36.25 -16.15 -13.07
C THR A 34 -36.93 -17.24 -13.89
N GLY A 35 -37.21 -16.99 -15.16
CA GLY A 35 -38.09 -17.79 -16.03
C GLY A 35 -37.81 -19.28 -16.22
N ASP A 36 -36.79 -19.86 -15.56
CA ASP A 36 -36.33 -21.25 -15.76
C ASP A 36 -36.38 -22.13 -14.49
N ASP A 37 -36.93 -21.63 -13.38
CA ASP A 37 -37.18 -22.48 -12.20
C ASP A 37 -38.34 -23.46 -12.48
N GLY A 38 -38.00 -24.63 -13.02
CA GLY A 38 -38.92 -25.73 -13.26
C GLY A 38 -39.44 -26.37 -11.97
N GLY A 39 -40.78 -26.44 -11.83
CA GLY A 39 -41.49 -27.39 -10.96
C GLY A 39 -41.63 -26.99 -9.48
N GLN A 40 -42.74 -26.34 -9.09
CA GLN A 40 -43.95 -26.93 -8.47
C GLN A 40 -43.84 -27.35 -6.99
N LEU A 41 -44.39 -26.49 -6.10
CA LEU A 41 -45.12 -26.95 -4.90
C LEU A 41 -46.23 -25.96 -4.44
N PHE A 42 -46.23 -24.70 -4.90
CA PHE A 42 -47.25 -23.68 -4.54
C PHE A 42 -47.77 -22.86 -5.73
N ALA A 43 -48.06 -23.49 -6.86
CA ALA A 43 -48.56 -22.80 -8.06
C ALA A 43 -49.98 -22.21 -7.92
N GLY A 44 -50.68 -22.45 -6.80
CA GLY A 44 -52.10 -22.16 -6.63
C GLY A 44 -52.49 -20.87 -5.91
N LEU A 45 -51.55 -20.05 -5.41
CA LEU A 45 -51.88 -18.84 -4.62
C LEU A 45 -51.08 -17.61 -5.10
N SER A 46 -51.18 -17.29 -6.38
CA SER A 46 -50.68 -15.99 -6.88
C SER A 46 -51.76 -14.94 -6.65
N ALA A 47 -51.55 -14.06 -5.67
CA ALA A 47 -52.42 -12.92 -5.46
C ALA A 47 -52.29 -11.98 -6.67
N THR A 48 -53.42 -11.65 -7.30
CA THR A 48 -53.51 -10.65 -8.37
C THR A 48 -52.87 -9.36 -7.89
N VAL A 49 -51.89 -8.83 -8.63
CA VAL A 49 -51.28 -7.55 -8.28
C VAL A 49 -52.37 -6.47 -8.37
N PRO A 50 -52.57 -5.66 -7.32
CA PRO A 50 -53.56 -4.58 -7.34
C PRO A 50 -53.33 -3.67 -8.55
N ALA A 51 -54.41 -3.13 -9.12
CA ALA A 51 -54.31 -2.13 -10.18
C ALA A 51 -53.43 -0.96 -9.69
N PRO A 52 -52.57 -0.39 -10.56
CA PRO A 52 -51.68 0.71 -10.17
C PRO A 52 -52.51 1.85 -9.57
N THR A 53 -52.16 2.28 -8.37
CA THR A 53 -52.79 3.44 -7.75
C THR A 53 -52.37 4.71 -8.51
N SER A 54 -53.28 5.68 -8.59
CA SER A 54 -53.04 6.98 -9.25
C SER A 54 -52.06 7.90 -8.49
N ALA A 55 -51.32 7.35 -7.53
CA ALA A 55 -50.39 8.08 -6.68
C ALA A 55 -49.19 8.58 -7.49
N PRO A 56 -48.67 9.79 -7.18
CA PRO A 56 -47.50 10.33 -7.84
C PRO A 56 -46.28 9.41 -7.64
N ALA A 57 -45.47 9.26 -8.68
CA ALA A 57 -44.29 8.40 -8.63
C ALA A 57 -43.34 8.83 -7.49
N PRO A 58 -42.86 7.90 -6.66
CA PRO A 58 -41.98 8.23 -5.55
C PRO A 58 -40.68 8.89 -6.05
N ARG A 59 -40.25 9.94 -5.36
CA ARG A 59 -39.02 10.67 -5.70
C ARG A 59 -37.79 9.91 -5.20
N ILE A 60 -37.17 9.15 -6.10
CA ILE A 60 -35.90 8.46 -5.82
C ILE A 60 -34.67 9.33 -6.18
N PRO A 61 -33.57 9.26 -5.40
CA PRO A 61 -32.31 9.91 -5.75
C PRO A 61 -31.75 9.40 -7.10
N ARG A 62 -31.02 10.27 -7.81
CA ARG A 62 -30.41 9.94 -9.12
C ARG A 62 -29.38 8.80 -9.03
N GLU A 63 -28.71 8.67 -7.89
CA GLU A 63 -27.64 7.69 -7.66
C GLU A 63 -28.17 6.26 -7.41
N LEU A 64 -29.42 6.12 -6.95
CA LEU A 64 -29.97 4.82 -6.54
C LEU A 64 -29.98 3.79 -7.69
N PRO A 65 -30.46 4.10 -8.91
CA PRO A 65 -30.43 3.15 -10.01
C PRO A 65 -29.03 2.60 -10.31
N GLU A 66 -27.99 3.44 -10.26
CA GLU A 66 -26.60 3.03 -10.52
C GLU A 66 -26.07 2.09 -9.44
N LEU A 67 -26.41 2.35 -8.16
CA LEU A 67 -26.07 1.47 -7.05
C LEU A 67 -26.77 0.11 -7.17
N LEU A 68 -28.07 0.12 -7.50
CA LEU A 68 -28.86 -1.11 -7.66
C LEU A 68 -28.35 -1.95 -8.83
N GLU A 69 -28.01 -1.31 -9.96
CA GLU A 69 -27.43 -1.98 -11.12
C GLU A 69 -26.04 -2.55 -10.80
N SER A 70 -25.22 -1.81 -10.06
CA SER A 70 -23.91 -2.31 -9.61
C SER A 70 -24.07 -3.53 -8.69
N ALA A 71 -25.03 -3.49 -7.78
CA ALA A 71 -25.30 -4.57 -6.83
C ALA A 71 -26.01 -5.78 -7.47
N SER A 72 -26.78 -5.60 -8.55
CA SER A 72 -27.45 -6.72 -9.25
C SER A 72 -26.46 -7.70 -9.88
N ARG A 73 -25.21 -7.27 -10.07
CA ARG A 73 -24.14 -8.13 -10.56
C ARG A 73 -23.63 -9.12 -9.51
N TYR A 74 -23.91 -8.89 -8.22
CA TYR A 74 -23.51 -9.79 -7.14
C TYR A 74 -24.44 -11.01 -7.09
N ARG A 75 -23.87 -12.22 -7.22
CA ARG A 75 -24.64 -13.46 -7.14
C ARG A 75 -24.98 -13.81 -5.70
N ALA A 76 -26.28 -13.84 -5.40
CA ALA A 76 -26.86 -14.28 -4.13
C ALA A 76 -28.33 -14.66 -4.36
N ASP A 77 -28.87 -15.57 -3.56
CA ASP A 77 -30.25 -16.04 -3.69
C ASP A 77 -31.27 -14.91 -3.46
N ASP A 78 -30.99 -14.06 -2.47
CA ASP A 78 -31.79 -12.88 -2.12
C ASP A 78 -31.45 -11.64 -2.97
N ARG A 79 -30.67 -11.80 -4.06
CA ARG A 79 -30.17 -10.68 -4.91
C ARG A 79 -31.28 -9.69 -5.21
N TRP A 80 -32.35 -10.15 -5.85
CA TRP A 80 -33.42 -9.29 -6.37
C TRP A 80 -34.34 -8.76 -5.26
N ALA A 81 -34.55 -9.57 -4.22
CA ALA A 81 -35.31 -9.19 -3.04
C ALA A 81 -34.65 -8.03 -2.27
N LEU A 82 -33.33 -8.08 -2.06
CA LEU A 82 -32.58 -6.99 -1.41
C LEU A 82 -32.69 -5.69 -2.21
N LEU A 83 -32.49 -5.74 -3.54
CA LEU A 83 -32.57 -4.55 -4.38
C LEU A 83 -33.96 -3.90 -4.31
N TYR A 84 -35.01 -4.71 -4.30
CA TYR A 84 -36.38 -4.21 -4.20
C TYR A 84 -36.66 -3.65 -2.81
N ARG A 85 -36.17 -4.28 -1.74
CA ARG A 85 -36.29 -3.78 -0.37
C ARG A 85 -35.63 -2.41 -0.18
N VAL A 86 -34.42 -2.24 -0.70
CA VAL A 86 -33.73 -0.93 -0.71
C VAL A 86 -34.52 0.08 -1.53
N LEU A 87 -34.96 -0.27 -2.74
CA LEU A 87 -35.76 0.61 -3.58
C LEU A 87 -37.05 1.06 -2.88
N TRP A 88 -37.76 0.13 -2.25
CA TRP A 88 -38.99 0.38 -1.52
C TRP A 88 -38.76 1.34 -0.35
N ARG A 89 -37.74 1.09 0.49
CA ARG A 89 -37.41 1.97 1.63
C ARG A 89 -37.07 3.39 1.19
N VAL A 90 -36.21 3.53 0.18
CA VAL A 90 -35.81 4.85 -0.34
C VAL A 90 -36.99 5.58 -0.97
N ALA A 91 -37.87 4.87 -1.69
CA ALA A 91 -39.09 5.44 -2.25
C ALA A 91 -40.06 5.98 -1.18
N HIS A 92 -40.02 5.42 0.04
CA HIS A 92 -40.81 5.84 1.19
C HIS A 92 -40.05 6.82 2.13
N GLY A 93 -38.93 7.39 1.67
CA GLY A 93 -38.21 8.46 2.36
C GLY A 93 -37.00 8.01 3.18
N ASP A 94 -36.80 6.71 3.37
CA ASP A 94 -35.66 6.17 4.10
C ASP A 94 -34.42 6.05 3.21
N ARG A 95 -33.65 7.14 3.14
CA ARG A 95 -32.40 7.20 2.38
C ARG A 95 -31.24 6.45 3.05
N ALA A 96 -31.36 6.13 4.34
CA ALA A 96 -30.29 5.43 5.05
C ALA A 96 -30.07 4.03 4.47
N ALA A 97 -31.10 3.41 3.87
CA ALA A 97 -31.02 2.13 3.16
C ALA A 97 -29.98 2.07 2.01
N MET A 98 -29.45 3.22 1.56
CA MET A 98 -28.35 3.29 0.58
C MET A 98 -26.95 3.30 1.24
N LEU A 99 -26.87 3.62 2.53
CA LEU A 99 -25.64 3.94 3.25
C LEU A 99 -25.13 2.73 4.05
N ALA A 100 -23.81 2.64 4.22
CA ALA A 100 -23.18 1.50 4.90
C ALA A 100 -23.54 1.36 6.40
N GLY A 101 -24.09 2.42 7.02
CA GLY A 101 -24.53 2.42 8.42
C GLY A 101 -25.90 1.77 8.65
N ASP A 102 -26.69 1.57 7.60
CA ASP A 102 -27.96 0.82 7.68
C ASP A 102 -27.75 -0.68 7.49
N GLY A 103 -28.64 -1.52 8.01
CA GLY A 103 -28.57 -2.97 7.84
C GLY A 103 -28.61 -3.42 6.37
N ASP A 104 -29.59 -2.96 5.59
CA ASP A 104 -29.69 -3.27 4.16
C ASP A 104 -28.63 -2.54 3.35
N GLY A 105 -28.37 -1.27 3.69
CA GLY A 105 -27.36 -0.47 3.03
C GLY A 105 -25.95 -1.02 3.19
N SER A 106 -25.62 -1.60 4.36
CA SER A 106 -24.35 -2.31 4.60
C SER A 106 -24.19 -3.52 3.67
N VAL A 107 -25.25 -4.32 3.51
CA VAL A 107 -25.23 -5.46 2.58
C VAL A 107 -25.10 -4.99 1.14
N LEU A 108 -25.87 -3.97 0.73
CA LEU A 108 -25.79 -3.37 -0.61
C LEU A 108 -24.37 -2.89 -0.93
N GLN A 109 -23.78 -2.08 -0.07
CA GLN A 109 -22.42 -1.53 -0.26
C GLN A 109 -21.35 -2.63 -0.29
N ARG A 110 -21.49 -3.66 0.56
CA ARG A 110 -20.60 -4.82 0.57
C ARG A 110 -20.68 -5.59 -0.74
N ARG A 111 -21.88 -5.80 -1.29
CA ARG A 111 -22.09 -6.46 -2.59
C ARG A 111 -21.44 -5.67 -3.73
N ILE A 112 -21.63 -4.35 -3.77
CA ILE A 112 -20.99 -3.47 -4.74
C ILE A 112 -19.46 -3.56 -4.65
N LYS A 113 -18.91 -3.51 -3.44
CA LYS A 113 -17.47 -3.66 -3.22
C LYS A 113 -16.96 -5.03 -3.68
N GLY A 114 -17.72 -6.10 -3.42
CA GLY A 114 -17.42 -7.46 -3.88
C GLY A 114 -17.36 -7.56 -5.41
N VAL A 115 -18.37 -7.03 -6.11
CA VAL A 115 -18.42 -6.97 -7.58
C VAL A 115 -17.23 -6.21 -8.17
N ARG A 116 -16.91 -5.02 -7.61
CA ARG A 116 -15.76 -4.22 -8.05
C ARG A 116 -14.43 -4.93 -7.83
N ARG A 117 -14.26 -5.56 -6.67
CA ARG A 117 -13.06 -6.34 -6.36
C ARG A 117 -12.91 -7.51 -7.33
N GLU A 118 -14.00 -8.19 -7.67
CA GLU A 118 -13.97 -9.31 -8.60
C GLU A 118 -13.59 -8.87 -10.02
N ALA A 119 -14.12 -7.75 -10.51
CA ALA A 119 -13.69 -7.22 -11.80
C ALA A 119 -12.22 -6.79 -11.80
N HIS A 120 -11.74 -6.21 -10.70
CA HIS A 120 -10.32 -5.89 -10.55
C HIS A 120 -9.44 -7.15 -10.59
N HIS A 121 -9.87 -8.23 -9.93
CA HIS A 121 -9.19 -9.52 -10.03
C HIS A 121 -9.18 -10.06 -11.46
N MET A 122 -10.30 -9.95 -12.20
CA MET A 122 -10.32 -10.30 -13.62
C MET A 122 -9.30 -9.49 -14.42
N HIS A 123 -9.21 -8.17 -14.21
CA HIS A 123 -8.20 -7.33 -14.87
C HIS A 123 -6.76 -7.72 -14.56
N ALA A 124 -6.50 -8.20 -13.35
CA ALA A 124 -5.16 -8.59 -12.91
C ALA A 124 -4.77 -10.01 -13.35
N PHE A 125 -5.71 -10.96 -13.32
CA PHE A 125 -5.42 -12.39 -13.41
C PHE A 125 -5.93 -13.05 -14.69
N LEU A 126 -6.76 -12.39 -15.50
CA LEU A 126 -7.13 -12.92 -16.80
C LEU A 126 -5.88 -13.04 -17.68
N ARG A 127 -5.74 -14.16 -18.38
CA ARG A 127 -4.64 -14.44 -19.30
C ARG A 127 -5.21 -14.75 -20.67
N PHE A 128 -4.75 -13.98 -21.67
CA PHE A 128 -5.06 -14.23 -23.05
C PHE A 128 -4.03 -15.18 -23.64
N ARG A 129 -4.53 -16.19 -24.35
CA ARG A 129 -3.74 -17.14 -25.11
C ARG A 129 -3.87 -16.82 -26.58
N GLN A 130 -2.73 -16.73 -27.28
CA GLN A 130 -2.71 -16.44 -28.70
C GLN A 130 -3.09 -17.70 -29.48
N ARG A 131 -3.99 -17.57 -30.45
CA ARG A 131 -4.35 -18.63 -31.39
C ARG A 131 -3.41 -18.61 -32.60
N PRO A 132 -3.17 -19.77 -33.25
CA PRO A 132 -2.46 -19.80 -34.53
C PRO A 132 -3.12 -18.88 -35.55
N THR A 133 -2.30 -18.12 -36.29
CA THR A 133 -2.78 -17.13 -37.28
C THR A 133 -3.72 -17.75 -38.33
N GLU A 134 -3.48 -19.01 -38.69
CA GLU A 134 -4.28 -19.79 -39.65
C GLU A 134 -5.71 -20.05 -39.18
N ALA A 135 -5.95 -20.03 -37.86
CA ALA A 135 -7.25 -20.33 -37.26
C ALA A 135 -8.23 -19.14 -37.31
N GLY A 136 -7.81 -18.00 -37.86
CA GLY A 136 -8.62 -16.80 -38.01
C GLY A 136 -9.02 -16.12 -36.69
N PRO A 137 -9.79 -15.03 -36.74
CA PRO A 137 -10.27 -14.35 -35.54
C PRO A 137 -11.21 -15.24 -34.69
N PRO A 138 -11.26 -15.05 -33.35
CA PRO A 138 -10.45 -14.11 -32.58
C PRO A 138 -8.98 -14.52 -32.47
N ALA A 139 -8.07 -13.56 -32.54
CA ALA A 139 -6.63 -13.82 -32.43
C ALA A 139 -6.21 -14.27 -31.03
N PHE A 140 -6.94 -13.83 -29.99
CA PHE A 140 -6.69 -14.21 -28.60
C PHE A 140 -7.94 -14.76 -27.93
N VAL A 141 -7.76 -15.71 -27.02
CA VAL A 141 -8.86 -16.29 -26.24
C VAL A 141 -8.48 -16.40 -24.76
N ALA A 142 -9.47 -16.27 -23.88
CA ALA A 142 -9.30 -16.39 -22.45
C ALA A 142 -10.51 -17.09 -21.81
N TRP A 143 -10.24 -17.99 -20.85
CA TRP A 143 -11.26 -18.62 -20.02
C TRP A 143 -11.26 -18.02 -18.62
N HIS A 144 -12.44 -17.70 -18.08
CA HIS A 144 -12.58 -17.14 -16.74
C HIS A 144 -13.83 -17.65 -16.01
N GLU A 145 -13.69 -17.95 -14.72
CA GLU A 145 -14.80 -18.42 -13.87
C GLU A 145 -15.07 -17.37 -12.77
N PRO A 146 -15.81 -16.28 -13.08
CA PRO A 146 -16.06 -15.23 -12.10
C PRO A 146 -17.10 -15.67 -11.07
N ALA A 147 -16.96 -15.21 -9.83
CA ALA A 147 -17.97 -15.46 -8.79
C ALA A 147 -19.25 -14.63 -8.97
N HIS A 148 -19.20 -13.58 -9.79
CA HIS A 148 -20.26 -12.57 -9.95
C HIS A 148 -20.42 -12.20 -11.43
N ASP A 149 -21.52 -11.54 -11.78
CA ASP A 149 -21.86 -11.13 -13.17
C ASP A 149 -21.06 -9.90 -13.62
N ILE A 150 -19.74 -10.06 -13.76
CA ILE A 150 -18.80 -8.96 -13.97
C ILE A 150 -18.32 -8.79 -15.41
N LEU A 151 -18.62 -9.74 -16.30
CA LEU A 151 -18.05 -9.77 -17.66
C LEU A 151 -18.32 -8.49 -18.44
N GLU A 152 -19.58 -8.05 -18.47
CA GLU A 152 -20.00 -6.82 -19.17
C GLU A 152 -19.35 -5.55 -18.59
N MET A 153 -19.16 -5.53 -17.27
CA MET A 153 -18.52 -4.42 -16.57
C MET A 153 -17.00 -4.39 -16.79
N ALA A 154 -16.36 -5.56 -16.87
CA ALA A 154 -14.90 -5.69 -16.90
C ALA A 154 -14.33 -5.72 -18.32
N ALA A 155 -15.08 -6.21 -19.32
CA ALA A 155 -14.59 -6.45 -20.67
C ALA A 155 -14.13 -5.17 -21.41
N GLY A 156 -14.76 -4.02 -21.13
CA GLY A 156 -14.38 -2.73 -21.74
C GLY A 156 -12.92 -2.34 -21.51
N HIS A 157 -12.39 -2.63 -20.31
CA HIS A 157 -10.99 -2.38 -19.97
C HIS A 157 -10.01 -3.10 -20.90
N PHE A 158 -10.36 -4.30 -21.37
CA PHE A 158 -9.52 -5.05 -22.30
C PHE A 158 -9.64 -4.51 -23.73
N ALA A 159 -10.83 -4.07 -24.15
CA ALA A 159 -11.03 -3.46 -25.47
C ALA A 159 -10.19 -2.19 -25.62
N GLU A 160 -10.20 -1.34 -24.59
CA GLU A 160 -9.40 -0.10 -24.57
C GLU A 160 -7.89 -0.36 -24.62
N ARG A 161 -7.41 -1.42 -23.94
CA ARG A 161 -5.97 -1.70 -23.79
C ARG A 161 -5.36 -2.57 -24.88
N LEU A 162 -6.13 -3.50 -25.45
CA LEU A 162 -5.68 -4.41 -26.52
C LEU A 162 -5.91 -3.82 -27.92
N GLY A 163 -6.52 -2.64 -28.02
CA GLY A 163 -6.67 -1.90 -29.27
C GLY A 163 -7.41 -2.70 -30.33
N ARG A 164 -6.81 -2.86 -31.51
CA ARG A 164 -7.45 -3.52 -32.67
C ARG A 164 -7.34 -5.04 -32.69
N SER A 165 -6.61 -5.64 -31.74
CA SER A 165 -6.44 -7.10 -31.69
C SER A 165 -7.76 -7.77 -31.32
N SER A 166 -8.26 -8.68 -32.15
CA SER A 166 -9.51 -9.39 -31.86
C SER A 166 -9.33 -10.42 -30.74
N TRP A 167 -10.29 -10.51 -29.84
CA TRP A 167 -10.21 -11.41 -28.69
C TRP A 167 -11.59 -11.92 -28.22
N LEU A 168 -11.56 -13.04 -27.51
CA LEU A 168 -12.71 -13.66 -26.86
C LEU A 168 -12.40 -13.89 -25.38
N ILE A 169 -13.34 -13.54 -24.52
CA ILE A 169 -13.36 -13.98 -23.12
C ILE A 169 -14.61 -14.82 -22.92
N ALA A 170 -14.43 -16.10 -22.60
CA ALA A 170 -15.53 -17.01 -22.29
C ALA A 170 -15.60 -17.27 -20.77
N THR A 171 -16.83 -17.32 -20.27
CA THR A 171 -17.17 -17.71 -18.91
C THR A 171 -18.21 -18.84 -18.95
N PRO A 172 -18.54 -19.49 -17.82
CA PRO A 172 -19.59 -20.50 -17.80
C PRO A 172 -20.93 -20.01 -18.38
N ASP A 173 -21.29 -18.75 -18.11
CA ASP A 173 -22.62 -18.21 -18.38
C ASP A 173 -22.68 -17.22 -19.56
N ALA A 174 -21.57 -16.59 -19.92
CA ALA A 174 -21.53 -15.57 -20.98
C ALA A 174 -20.18 -15.51 -21.72
N ALA A 175 -20.18 -14.93 -22.92
CA ALA A 175 -18.97 -14.62 -23.67
C ALA A 175 -18.91 -13.13 -24.05
N ALA A 176 -17.71 -12.56 -24.08
CA ALA A 176 -17.41 -11.24 -24.60
C ALA A 176 -16.49 -11.38 -25.82
N LEU A 177 -16.90 -10.80 -26.94
CA LEU A 177 -16.16 -10.83 -28.20
C LEU A 177 -15.81 -9.42 -28.64
N TRP A 178 -14.55 -9.22 -28.98
CA TRP A 178 -14.04 -7.98 -29.54
C TRP A 178 -13.44 -8.24 -30.91
N ASP A 179 -13.92 -7.51 -31.92
CA ASP A 179 -13.45 -7.63 -33.31
C ASP A 179 -12.41 -6.57 -33.70
N GLY A 180 -12.01 -5.70 -32.75
CA GLY A 180 -11.14 -4.55 -33.00
C GLY A 180 -11.88 -3.21 -33.08
N ALA A 181 -13.22 -3.22 -33.12
CA ALA A 181 -14.05 -2.03 -33.17
C ALA A 181 -15.30 -2.11 -32.28
N GLN A 182 -15.95 -3.27 -32.18
CA GLN A 182 -17.18 -3.49 -31.43
C GLN A 182 -17.01 -4.59 -30.39
N LEU A 183 -17.52 -4.31 -29.18
CA LEU A 183 -17.61 -5.26 -28.09
C LEU A 183 -19.02 -5.86 -28.07
N ARG A 184 -19.10 -7.18 -28.20
CA ARG A 184 -20.36 -7.94 -28.24
C ARG A 184 -20.41 -8.92 -27.08
N PHE A 185 -21.59 -9.06 -26.49
CA PHE A 185 -21.82 -9.99 -25.39
C PHE A 185 -22.84 -11.05 -25.80
N LEU A 186 -22.56 -12.31 -25.47
CA LEU A 186 -23.46 -13.44 -25.70
C LEU A 186 -23.82 -14.07 -24.37
N ARG A 187 -25.13 -14.24 -24.13
CA ARG A 187 -25.68 -14.92 -22.96
C ARG A 187 -26.88 -15.78 -23.41
N PRO A 188 -26.89 -17.10 -23.15
CA PRO A 188 -25.82 -17.87 -22.53
C PRO A 188 -24.55 -17.94 -23.41
N CYS A 189 -23.42 -18.34 -22.83
CA CYS A 189 -22.20 -18.58 -23.61
C CYS A 189 -22.39 -19.79 -24.54
N PRO A 190 -22.20 -19.65 -25.88
CA PRO A 190 -22.19 -20.79 -26.80
C PRO A 190 -21.16 -21.84 -26.40
N ALA A 191 -21.49 -23.11 -26.57
CA ALA A 191 -20.64 -24.22 -26.15
C ALA A 191 -19.30 -24.24 -26.88
N GLU A 192 -19.32 -23.91 -28.18
CA GLU A 192 -18.15 -23.85 -29.06
C GLU A 192 -17.14 -22.82 -28.56
N LEU A 193 -17.61 -21.66 -28.08
CA LEU A 193 -16.74 -20.60 -27.54
C LEU A 193 -16.14 -20.98 -26.18
N ARG A 194 -16.87 -21.75 -25.36
CA ARG A 194 -16.34 -22.28 -24.09
C ARG A 194 -15.21 -23.27 -24.35
N GLU A 195 -15.42 -24.22 -25.25
CA GLU A 195 -14.40 -25.20 -25.61
C GLU A 195 -13.18 -24.53 -26.26
N LEU A 196 -13.40 -23.58 -27.16
CA LEU A 196 -12.31 -22.81 -27.77
C LEU A 196 -11.43 -22.11 -26.74
N ALA A 197 -12.03 -21.45 -25.74
CA ALA A 197 -11.29 -20.74 -24.71
C ALA A 197 -10.58 -21.68 -23.71
N ARG A 198 -11.15 -22.86 -23.44
CA ARG A 198 -10.57 -23.86 -22.54
C ARG A 198 -9.40 -24.61 -23.16
N ALA A 199 -9.52 -24.95 -24.45
CA ALA A 199 -8.55 -25.77 -25.17
C ALA A 199 -7.33 -24.99 -25.69
N ALA A 200 -7.30 -23.67 -25.56
CA ALA A 200 -6.20 -22.86 -26.06
C ALA A 200 -4.89 -23.17 -25.33
N ASP A 201 -3.83 -23.39 -26.09
CA ASP A 201 -2.49 -23.65 -25.56
C ASP A 201 -1.74 -22.32 -25.27
N ASP A 202 -0.71 -22.37 -24.42
CA ASP A 202 0.17 -21.24 -24.11
C ASP A 202 1.64 -21.62 -24.36
N PRO A 203 2.14 -21.45 -25.59
CA PRO A 203 3.52 -21.80 -25.96
C PRO A 203 4.59 -21.05 -25.15
N GLY A 204 4.24 -19.92 -24.53
CA GLY A 204 5.15 -19.10 -23.71
C GLY A 204 5.17 -19.48 -22.23
N ALA A 205 4.30 -20.39 -21.79
CA ALA A 205 4.11 -20.71 -20.39
C ALA A 205 5.40 -21.19 -19.70
N GLU A 206 6.22 -22.00 -20.36
CA GLU A 206 7.46 -22.53 -19.78
C GLU A 206 8.48 -21.43 -19.44
N LEU A 207 8.65 -20.44 -20.33
CA LEU A 207 9.55 -19.31 -20.11
C LEU A 207 9.06 -18.43 -18.95
N TRP A 208 7.75 -18.19 -18.89
CA TRP A 208 7.14 -17.46 -17.79
C TRP A 208 7.29 -18.18 -16.45
N LEU A 209 7.05 -19.50 -16.41
CA LEU A 209 7.20 -20.34 -15.23
C LEU A 209 8.64 -20.31 -14.70
N ALA A 210 9.63 -20.43 -15.59
CA ALA A 210 11.04 -20.33 -15.23
C ALA A 210 11.38 -18.96 -14.62
N TYR A 211 10.89 -17.87 -15.22
CA TYR A 211 11.07 -16.51 -14.70
C TYR A 211 10.38 -16.32 -13.34
N TYR A 212 9.12 -16.73 -13.21
CA TYR A 212 8.33 -16.60 -11.99
C TYR A 212 8.99 -17.35 -10.83
N GLY A 213 9.41 -18.59 -11.05
CA GLY A 213 10.14 -19.38 -10.06
C GLY A 213 11.45 -18.70 -9.62
N SER A 214 12.20 -18.11 -10.55
CA SER A 214 13.48 -17.44 -10.25
C SER A 214 13.35 -16.14 -9.44
N THR A 215 12.21 -15.46 -9.56
CA THR A 215 11.95 -14.17 -8.88
C THR A 215 11.17 -14.34 -7.57
N PHE A 216 10.64 -15.53 -7.31
CA PHE A 216 9.94 -15.84 -6.07
C PHE A 216 10.90 -15.76 -4.87
N ASN A 217 10.63 -14.83 -3.95
CA ASN A 217 11.43 -14.67 -2.75
C ASN A 217 10.78 -15.41 -1.57
N PRO A 218 11.28 -16.61 -1.18
CA PRO A 218 10.69 -17.39 -0.10
C PRO A 218 10.73 -16.68 1.26
N ALA A 219 11.73 -15.82 1.51
CA ALA A 219 11.86 -15.06 2.75
C ALA A 219 10.82 -13.95 2.91
N ARG A 220 10.19 -13.50 1.81
CA ARG A 220 9.14 -12.47 1.81
C ARG A 220 7.73 -13.03 1.67
N LEU A 221 7.58 -14.35 1.64
CA LEU A 221 6.29 -15.00 1.50
C LEU A 221 5.45 -14.81 2.77
N ASN A 222 4.37 -14.05 2.65
CA ASN A 222 3.26 -14.06 3.60
C ASN A 222 2.05 -14.72 2.91
N ARG A 223 1.64 -15.88 3.42
CA ARG A 223 0.55 -16.68 2.85
C ARG A 223 -0.79 -15.94 2.85
N ASP A 224 -1.15 -15.34 3.98
CA ASP A 224 -2.46 -14.68 4.12
C ASP A 224 -2.55 -13.47 3.19
N VAL A 225 -1.45 -12.74 3.03
CA VAL A 225 -1.35 -11.63 2.07
C VAL A 225 -1.43 -12.14 0.64
N LEU A 226 -0.75 -13.24 0.31
CA LEU A 226 -0.80 -13.86 -1.02
C LEU A 226 -2.23 -14.31 -1.37
N GLU A 227 -2.88 -15.08 -0.49
CA GLU A 227 -4.22 -15.60 -0.70
C GLU A 227 -5.29 -14.50 -0.71
N SER A 228 -5.10 -13.42 0.07
CA SER A 228 -6.00 -12.25 0.03
C SER A 228 -5.90 -11.46 -1.28
N ASN A 229 -4.69 -11.29 -1.83
CA ASN A 229 -4.50 -10.55 -3.08
C ASN A 229 -4.74 -11.41 -4.32
N MET A 230 -4.45 -12.71 -4.23
CA MET A 230 -4.61 -13.68 -5.31
C MET A 230 -5.30 -14.93 -4.76
N PRO A 231 -6.65 -14.93 -4.68
CA PRO A 231 -7.42 -16.04 -4.17
C PRO A 231 -7.13 -17.36 -4.90
N VAL A 232 -7.05 -18.46 -4.15
CA VAL A 232 -6.64 -19.79 -4.64
C VAL A 232 -7.45 -20.27 -5.86
N ARG A 233 -8.74 -19.90 -5.95
CA ARG A 233 -9.59 -20.26 -7.10
C ARG A 233 -9.03 -19.79 -8.46
N PHE A 234 -8.27 -18.69 -8.48
CA PHE A 234 -7.69 -18.16 -9.72
C PHE A 234 -6.43 -18.93 -10.14
N TRP A 235 -5.78 -19.66 -9.23
CA TRP A 235 -4.53 -20.36 -9.53
C TRP A 235 -4.74 -21.41 -10.61
N LYS A 236 -5.90 -22.07 -10.67
CA LYS A 236 -6.25 -23.05 -11.72
C LYS A 236 -6.05 -22.53 -13.15
N HIS A 237 -6.25 -21.23 -13.36
CA HIS A 237 -6.21 -20.61 -14.69
C HIS A 237 -4.97 -19.74 -14.92
N LEU A 238 -4.13 -19.59 -13.90
CA LEU A 238 -2.85 -18.91 -14.02
C LEU A 238 -1.78 -19.91 -14.47
N PRO A 239 -0.89 -19.53 -15.41
CA PRO A 239 0.26 -20.35 -15.79
C PRO A 239 1.08 -20.78 -14.56
N GLU A 240 1.35 -19.85 -13.65
CA GLU A 240 2.11 -20.04 -12.41
C GLU A 240 1.37 -20.77 -11.29
N GLY A 241 0.05 -20.95 -11.40
CA GLY A 241 -0.78 -21.48 -10.31
C GLY A 241 -0.34 -22.84 -9.76
N PRO A 242 -0.02 -23.85 -10.60
CA PRO A 242 0.48 -25.14 -10.15
C PRO A 242 1.82 -25.06 -9.42
N LEU A 243 2.65 -24.05 -9.72
CA LEU A 243 3.97 -23.85 -9.14
C LEU A 243 3.90 -23.22 -7.74
N ILE A 244 2.87 -22.42 -7.46
CA ILE A 244 2.72 -21.70 -6.18
C ILE A 244 2.73 -22.64 -4.95
N PRO A 245 1.93 -23.73 -4.87
CA PRO A 245 1.98 -24.64 -3.73
C PRO A 245 3.37 -25.25 -3.49
N GLN A 246 4.08 -25.60 -4.56
CA GLN A 246 5.43 -26.17 -4.49
C GLN A 246 6.41 -25.13 -3.91
N LEU A 247 6.40 -23.91 -4.43
CA LEU A 247 7.24 -22.80 -3.95
C LEU A 247 6.93 -22.44 -2.48
N MET A 248 5.66 -22.49 -2.07
CA MET A 248 5.26 -22.27 -0.68
C MET A 248 5.78 -23.38 0.25
N SER A 249 5.74 -24.63 -0.20
CA SER A 249 6.30 -25.77 0.54
C SER A 249 7.82 -25.62 0.71
N GLN A 250 8.53 -25.29 -0.37
CA GLN A 250 9.98 -25.05 -0.36
C GLN A 250 10.39 -23.88 0.56
N ALA A 251 9.59 -22.81 0.61
CA ALA A 251 9.81 -21.69 1.52
C ALA A 251 9.78 -22.12 3.00
N ARG A 252 8.83 -23.00 3.37
CA ARG A 252 8.69 -23.54 4.74
C ARG A 252 9.81 -24.52 5.11
N ALA A 253 10.33 -25.27 4.14
CA ALA A 253 11.33 -26.32 4.36
C ALA A 253 12.78 -25.82 4.59
N GLY A 254 12.99 -24.50 4.74
CA GLY A 254 14.30 -23.93 5.10
C GLY A 254 14.76 -22.74 4.26
N GLN A 255 14.12 -22.48 3.11
CA GLN A 255 14.51 -21.35 2.24
C GLN A 255 14.13 -19.97 2.80
N GLN A 256 13.23 -19.88 3.79
CA GLN A 256 13.03 -18.65 4.57
C GLN A 256 14.28 -18.23 5.36
N ARG A 257 15.15 -19.17 5.79
CA ARG A 257 16.39 -18.84 6.52
C ARG A 257 17.54 -18.42 5.61
N LEU A 258 17.58 -18.95 4.38
CA LEU A 258 18.69 -18.72 3.44
C LEU A 258 18.38 -17.67 2.36
N ALA A 259 17.10 -17.26 2.21
CA ALA A 259 16.62 -16.32 1.20
C ALA A 259 17.04 -16.66 -0.25
N GLN A 260 17.35 -17.94 -0.53
CA GLN A 260 17.74 -18.44 -1.84
C GLN A 260 16.95 -19.71 -2.18
N ALA A 261 16.51 -19.80 -3.44
CA ALA A 261 16.03 -21.05 -4.00
C ALA A 261 17.19 -22.05 -4.11
N ALA A 262 16.98 -23.32 -3.73
CA ALA A 262 18.01 -24.37 -3.76
C ALA A 262 18.64 -24.53 -5.15
N SER A 263 17.86 -24.30 -6.21
CA SER A 263 18.34 -24.29 -7.61
C SER A 263 19.35 -23.18 -7.93
N VAL A 264 19.49 -22.16 -7.08
CA VAL A 264 20.52 -21.12 -7.22
C VAL A 264 21.83 -21.58 -6.59
N GLY A 265 21.78 -22.40 -5.53
CA GLY A 265 22.98 -22.96 -4.89
C GLY A 265 23.64 -24.09 -5.69
N GLU A 266 22.87 -24.82 -6.50
CA GLU A 266 23.38 -25.88 -7.40
C GLU A 266 23.85 -25.36 -8.76
N ARG A 267 23.47 -24.12 -9.12
CA ARG A 267 24.03 -23.48 -10.31
C ARG A 267 25.42 -22.99 -9.95
N GLU A 268 26.45 -23.50 -10.62
CA GLU A 268 27.73 -22.82 -10.68
C GLU A 268 27.45 -21.42 -11.24
N GLY A 269 27.39 -20.44 -10.33
CA GLY A 269 27.21 -19.06 -10.72
C GLY A 269 28.28 -18.74 -11.74
N LYS A 270 27.92 -18.10 -12.85
CA LYS A 270 28.93 -17.52 -13.73
C LYS A 270 29.77 -16.61 -12.86
N GLU A 271 31.03 -16.96 -12.66
CA GLU A 271 31.96 -16.15 -11.89
C GLU A 271 32.06 -14.82 -12.63
N VAL A 272 31.32 -13.82 -12.15
CA VAL A 272 31.48 -12.46 -12.62
C VAL A 272 32.76 -12.00 -11.98
N LEU A 273 33.86 -12.27 -12.67
CA LEU A 273 35.11 -11.57 -12.43
C LEU A 273 34.79 -10.09 -12.59
N ILE A 274 34.49 -9.43 -11.47
CA ILE A 274 34.56 -7.98 -11.40
C ILE A 274 36.05 -7.69 -11.50
N ALA A 275 36.52 -7.61 -12.74
CA ALA A 275 37.83 -7.09 -13.02
C ALA A 275 37.91 -5.72 -12.31
N SER A 276 39.04 -5.45 -11.67
CA SER A 276 39.22 -4.28 -10.81
C SER A 276 38.97 -2.95 -11.52
N ASP A 277 38.99 -2.95 -12.86
CA ASP A 277 38.60 -1.89 -13.79
C ASP A 277 37.07 -1.70 -13.94
N LYS A 278 36.26 -2.73 -13.64
CA LYS A 278 34.78 -2.71 -13.63
C LYS A 278 34.16 -2.59 -12.25
N ALA A 279 34.94 -2.76 -11.17
CA ALA A 279 34.52 -2.32 -9.85
C ALA A 279 34.23 -0.81 -9.92
N GLN A 280 33.18 -0.32 -9.24
CA GLN A 280 32.98 1.13 -9.16
C GLN A 280 34.31 1.74 -8.69
N PRO A 281 34.90 2.68 -9.46
CA PRO A 281 36.14 3.30 -9.03
C PRO A 281 35.89 3.83 -7.63
N ARG A 282 36.78 3.49 -6.67
CA ARG A 282 36.79 4.15 -5.36
C ARG A 282 36.84 5.64 -5.68
N ARG A 283 35.70 6.32 -5.52
CA ARG A 283 35.65 7.77 -5.70
C ARG A 283 36.66 8.32 -4.71
N ALA A 284 37.53 9.21 -5.18
CA ALA A 284 38.36 9.96 -4.27
C ALA A 284 37.43 10.58 -3.21
N PRO A 285 37.73 10.44 -1.92
CA PRO A 285 36.89 11.01 -0.88
C PRO A 285 36.73 12.50 -1.12
N SER A 286 35.51 12.99 -0.97
CA SER A 286 35.19 14.39 -1.23
C SER A 286 35.99 15.31 -0.31
N THR A 287 36.55 16.41 -0.82
CA THR A 287 37.42 17.32 -0.06
C THR A 287 36.62 18.30 0.80
N SER A 288 35.38 18.61 0.41
CA SER A 288 34.50 19.54 1.12
C SER A 288 33.06 18.99 1.20
N LEU A 289 32.31 19.43 2.22
CA LEU A 289 30.94 18.94 2.43
C LEU A 289 30.00 19.36 1.28
N GLY A 290 30.16 20.56 0.73
CA GLY A 290 29.33 21.04 -0.40
C GLY A 290 29.53 20.22 -1.68
N GLU A 291 30.71 19.64 -1.85
CA GLU A 291 31.06 18.79 -2.99
C GLU A 291 30.89 17.31 -2.68
N CYS A 292 30.35 16.94 -1.51
CA CYS A 292 30.26 15.55 -1.08
C CYS A 292 29.40 14.71 -2.03
N ARG A 293 29.98 13.63 -2.58
CA ARG A 293 29.32 12.66 -3.48
C ARG A 293 29.42 11.22 -3.00
N ASP A 294 29.65 11.04 -1.70
CA ASP A 294 29.99 9.75 -1.08
C ASP A 294 28.76 8.82 -0.91
N CYS A 295 27.53 9.33 -1.04
CA CYS A 295 26.29 8.55 -1.12
C CYS A 295 25.28 9.17 -2.09
N ASP A 296 24.31 8.44 -2.64
CA ASP A 296 23.41 8.98 -3.69
C ASP A 296 22.39 10.04 -3.22
N ILE A 297 22.32 10.37 -1.92
CA ILE A 297 21.35 11.36 -1.41
C ILE A 297 21.60 12.76 -2.02
N TRP A 298 22.86 13.13 -2.29
CA TRP A 298 23.21 14.43 -2.87
C TRP A 298 22.48 14.74 -4.18
N ARG A 299 22.09 13.72 -4.95
CA ARG A 299 21.47 13.89 -6.28
C ARG A 299 20.11 14.58 -6.23
N GLY A 300 19.37 14.37 -5.14
CA GLY A 300 18.02 14.91 -4.96
C GLY A 300 17.95 16.06 -3.95
N ALA A 301 19.02 16.29 -3.18
CA ALA A 301 19.12 17.38 -2.23
C ALA A 301 19.45 18.71 -2.93
N THR A 302 19.04 19.82 -2.36
CA THR A 302 19.37 21.16 -2.89
C THR A 302 20.80 21.54 -2.50
N CYS A 303 21.17 21.29 -1.23
CA CYS A 303 22.52 21.51 -0.73
C CYS A 303 22.84 20.55 0.42
N ALA A 304 24.12 20.47 0.78
CA ALA A 304 24.50 19.91 2.06
C ALA A 304 24.14 20.90 3.18
N VAL A 305 23.73 20.37 4.34
CA VAL A 305 23.43 21.15 5.54
C VAL A 305 24.47 20.81 6.60
N PRO A 306 25.48 21.68 6.82
CA PRO A 306 26.45 21.51 7.89
C PRO A 306 25.80 21.68 9.27
N GLY A 307 26.49 21.27 10.32
CA GLY A 307 26.16 21.68 11.67
C GLY A 307 26.40 23.17 11.89
N GLU A 308 25.68 23.73 12.86
CA GLU A 308 25.70 25.16 13.20
C GLU A 308 25.79 25.32 14.73
N GLY A 309 26.71 26.18 15.18
CA GLY A 309 26.88 26.55 16.59
C GLY A 309 28.31 26.98 16.90
N PRO A 310 28.61 27.30 18.18
CA PRO A 310 29.96 27.63 18.63
C PRO A 310 30.94 26.46 18.45
N GLU A 311 32.20 26.77 18.15
CA GLU A 311 33.26 25.76 17.98
C GLU A 311 33.64 25.04 19.28
N GLN A 312 33.24 25.54 20.44
CA GLN A 312 33.51 24.93 21.76
C GLN A 312 32.20 24.74 22.53
N ALA A 313 31.13 24.35 21.84
CA ALA A 313 29.84 24.13 22.49
C ALA A 313 29.94 22.90 23.44
N PRO A 314 29.62 23.04 24.74
CA PRO A 314 29.72 21.92 25.69
C PRO A 314 28.69 20.82 25.39
N ILE A 315 27.60 21.18 24.69
CA ILE A 315 26.53 20.28 24.31
C ILE A 315 26.34 20.32 22.79
N MET A 316 26.34 19.14 22.18
CA MET A 316 26.04 18.95 20.77
C MET A 316 24.76 18.13 20.59
N LEU A 317 23.85 18.58 19.73
CA LEU A 317 22.63 17.87 19.37
C LEU A 317 22.77 17.25 17.99
N VAL A 318 22.51 15.95 17.87
CA VAL A 318 22.62 15.20 16.61
C VAL A 318 21.25 14.66 16.22
N GLY A 319 20.70 15.13 15.10
CA GLY A 319 19.49 14.61 14.47
C GLY A 319 19.73 13.54 13.41
N GLU A 320 18.67 13.16 12.70
CA GLU A 320 18.72 12.15 11.63
C GLU A 320 19.32 12.70 10.33
N GLN A 321 18.62 13.64 9.71
CA GLN A 321 18.98 14.27 8.44
C GLN A 321 18.25 15.62 8.32
N PRO A 322 18.63 16.49 7.37
CA PRO A 322 17.89 17.71 7.08
C PRO A 322 16.48 17.39 6.57
N GLY A 323 15.52 18.25 6.89
CA GLY A 323 14.18 18.22 6.29
C GLY A 323 14.07 19.14 5.09
N ASP A 324 12.84 19.30 4.61
CA ASP A 324 12.50 20.11 3.44
C ASP A 324 12.94 21.58 3.58
N GLN A 325 12.70 22.18 4.75
CA GLN A 325 13.06 23.59 4.99
C GLN A 325 14.56 23.75 5.25
N GLU A 326 15.18 22.79 5.94
CA GLU A 326 16.61 22.77 6.20
C GLU A 326 17.42 22.67 4.90
N ASP A 327 16.99 21.80 3.97
CA ASP A 327 17.60 21.63 2.65
C ASP A 327 17.57 22.90 1.79
N LEU A 328 16.52 23.73 1.92
CA LEU A 328 16.43 25.01 1.22
C LEU A 328 17.19 26.13 1.92
N ALA A 329 17.19 26.11 3.26
CA ALA A 329 17.82 27.15 4.07
C ALA A 329 19.33 26.93 4.28
N GLY A 330 19.82 25.71 4.06
CA GLY A 330 21.21 25.32 4.35
C GLY A 330 21.54 25.27 5.84
N ARG A 331 20.52 25.20 6.72
CA ARG A 331 20.68 25.31 8.19
C ARG A 331 19.92 24.22 8.93
N PRO A 332 20.47 23.64 10.01
CA PRO A 332 19.84 22.54 10.73
C PRO A 332 18.70 23.00 11.65
N PHE A 333 17.63 22.21 11.74
CA PHE A 333 16.49 22.42 12.64
C PHE A 333 15.82 23.80 12.50
N VAL A 334 15.50 24.22 11.28
CA VAL A 334 14.74 25.46 11.01
C VAL A 334 13.24 25.18 10.75
N GLY A 335 12.88 23.94 10.42
CA GLY A 335 11.52 23.54 10.10
C GLY A 335 10.64 23.23 11.33
N PRO A 336 9.48 22.58 11.12
CA PRO A 336 8.52 22.29 12.19
C PRO A 336 9.12 21.48 13.36
N ALA A 337 10.00 20.52 13.07
CA ALA A 337 10.71 19.77 14.10
C ALA A 337 11.68 20.66 14.88
N GLY A 338 12.31 21.63 14.22
CA GLY A 338 13.16 22.64 14.85
C GLY A 338 12.39 23.57 15.79
N GLN A 339 11.15 23.92 15.45
CA GLN A 339 10.28 24.70 16.34
C GLN A 339 9.94 23.93 17.62
N VAL A 340 9.66 22.62 17.51
CA VAL A 340 9.49 21.75 18.68
C VAL A 340 10.76 21.71 19.53
N LEU A 341 11.92 21.55 18.89
CA LEU A 341 13.21 21.56 19.58
C LEU A 341 13.44 22.88 20.33
N ASN A 342 13.18 24.04 19.70
CA ASN A 342 13.33 25.35 20.34
C ASN A 342 12.45 25.50 21.58
N ARG A 343 11.20 25.00 21.55
CA ARG A 343 10.34 24.98 22.74
C ARG A 343 10.89 24.07 23.84
N ALA A 344 11.42 22.90 23.48
CA ALA A 344 12.01 21.98 24.44
C ALA A 344 13.29 22.56 25.08
N LEU A 345 14.15 23.20 24.28
CA LEU A 345 15.34 23.92 24.74
C LEU A 345 14.99 25.03 25.73
N ALA A 346 14.00 25.86 25.41
CA ALA A 346 13.52 26.92 26.30
C ALA A 346 13.01 26.36 27.63
N ARG A 347 12.28 25.23 27.60
CA ARG A 347 11.80 24.57 28.82
C ARG A 347 12.94 23.99 29.66
N ALA A 348 13.94 23.40 29.02
CA ALA A 348 15.11 22.82 29.68
C ALA A 348 16.13 23.87 30.17
N GLY A 349 15.90 25.16 29.91
CA GLY A 349 16.80 26.25 30.27
C GLY A 349 18.09 26.30 29.44
N LEU A 350 18.06 25.78 28.21
CA LEU A 350 19.19 25.80 27.28
C LEU A 350 19.01 26.90 26.22
N ARG A 351 20.04 27.71 26.03
CA ARG A 351 20.10 28.71 24.94
C ARG A 351 20.61 28.05 23.67
N ARG A 352 19.86 28.13 22.58
CA ARG A 352 20.21 27.48 21.29
C ARG A 352 21.58 27.93 20.80
N GLU A 353 21.93 29.20 21.01
CA GLU A 353 23.17 29.83 20.55
C GLU A 353 24.40 29.32 21.30
N ALA A 354 24.22 28.61 22.42
CA ALA A 354 25.29 27.98 23.19
C ALA A 354 25.48 26.49 22.83
N LEU A 355 24.73 25.97 21.86
CA LEU A 355 24.74 24.57 21.46
C LEU A 355 25.28 24.43 20.04
N TYR A 356 25.85 23.27 19.73
CA TYR A 356 26.15 22.88 18.36
C TYR A 356 25.08 21.91 17.85
N LEU A 357 24.36 22.27 16.78
CA LEU A 357 23.29 21.45 16.23
C LEU A 357 23.70 20.88 14.88
N THR A 358 23.52 19.58 14.69
CA THR A 358 23.84 18.91 13.42
C THR A 358 22.94 17.69 13.18
N ASN A 359 23.18 16.98 12.07
CA ASN A 359 22.53 15.71 11.74
C ASN A 359 23.55 14.62 11.43
N ALA A 360 23.17 13.35 11.60
CA ALA A 360 23.99 12.21 11.22
C ALA A 360 24.24 12.15 9.70
N VAL A 361 23.23 12.45 8.90
CA VAL A 361 23.33 12.59 7.44
C VAL A 361 23.21 14.06 7.08
N LYS A 362 23.99 14.54 6.09
CA LYS A 362 24.10 15.97 5.75
C LYS A 362 23.26 16.42 4.54
N HIS A 363 22.59 15.51 3.85
CA HIS A 363 21.73 15.81 2.70
C HIS A 363 20.30 15.33 2.96
N PHE A 364 19.29 16.02 2.41
CA PHE A 364 17.90 15.64 2.58
C PHE A 364 17.49 14.50 1.64
N LYS A 365 17.16 13.34 2.22
CA LYS A 365 16.57 12.23 1.47
C LYS A 365 15.06 12.31 1.46
N TRP A 366 14.49 12.31 0.25
CA TRP A 366 13.05 12.41 0.06
C TRP A 366 12.55 11.64 -1.17
N THR A 367 11.24 11.44 -1.22
CA THR A 367 10.52 10.90 -2.38
C THR A 367 9.39 11.85 -2.80
N PRO A 368 9.09 11.97 -4.11
CA PRO A 368 8.00 12.81 -4.57
C PRO A 368 6.66 12.25 -4.07
N ARG A 369 5.83 13.13 -3.52
CA ARG A 369 4.47 12.83 -3.08
C ARG A 369 3.46 13.65 -3.89
N GLY A 370 2.66 12.94 -4.68
CA GLY A 370 1.63 13.46 -5.59
C GLY A 370 1.44 12.49 -6.76
N GLY A 371 0.24 12.40 -7.34
CA GLY A 371 0.02 11.63 -8.58
C GLY A 371 0.68 12.31 -9.79
N PRO A 372 0.76 11.63 -10.96
CA PRO A 372 1.38 12.18 -12.18
C PRO A 372 0.77 13.53 -12.65
N ASN A 373 -0.41 13.90 -12.14
CA ASN A 373 -1.12 15.13 -12.49
C ASN A 373 -1.12 16.21 -11.38
N SER A 374 -0.33 16.07 -10.31
CA SER A 374 -0.23 17.12 -9.27
C SER A 374 0.73 18.23 -9.69
N ARG A 375 0.25 19.48 -9.75
CA ARG A 375 1.08 20.68 -10.06
C ARG A 375 2.11 21.04 -8.99
N ALA A 376 2.11 20.35 -7.85
CA ALA A 376 3.15 20.48 -6.82
C ALA A 376 3.47 19.08 -6.27
N ALA A 377 4.57 18.49 -6.72
CA ALA A 377 5.13 17.32 -6.05
C ALA A 377 5.71 17.78 -4.71
N THR A 378 5.13 17.36 -3.60
CA THR A 378 5.68 17.67 -2.26
C THR A 378 6.82 16.73 -1.95
N ARG A 379 7.89 17.23 -1.32
CA ARG A 379 9.05 16.41 -0.94
C ARG A 379 8.75 15.66 0.37
N LYS A 380 8.48 14.35 0.27
CA LYS A 380 8.22 13.51 1.44
C LYS A 380 9.52 12.93 1.96
N HIS A 381 9.86 13.26 3.20
CA HIS A 381 11.02 12.69 3.91
C HIS A 381 11.06 11.15 3.81
N ALA A 382 12.25 10.60 3.53
CA ALA A 382 12.53 9.18 3.53
C ALA A 382 13.75 8.88 4.41
N THR A 383 13.66 7.86 5.28
CA THR A 383 14.71 7.53 6.25
C THR A 383 16.01 7.09 5.55
N PRO A 384 17.19 7.55 6.02
CA PRO A 384 18.48 7.07 5.54
C PRO A 384 18.67 5.56 5.73
N LYS A 385 19.37 4.92 4.78
CA LYS A 385 19.76 3.52 4.85
C LYS A 385 21.07 3.37 5.63
N PRO A 386 21.41 2.19 6.18
CA PRO A 386 22.66 1.96 6.89
C PRO A 386 23.92 2.45 6.16
N GLY A 387 24.09 2.06 4.89
CA GLY A 387 25.25 2.51 4.10
C GLY A 387 25.28 4.02 3.81
N GLU A 388 24.14 4.72 3.86
CA GLU A 388 24.11 6.18 3.72
C GLU A 388 24.50 6.88 5.03
N ILE A 389 24.14 6.30 6.19
CA ILE A 389 24.55 6.77 7.52
C ILE A 389 26.06 6.57 7.67
N GLU A 390 26.56 5.39 7.32
CA GLU A 390 27.98 5.05 7.32
C GLU A 390 28.78 5.98 6.40
N ALA A 391 28.33 6.19 5.16
CA ALA A 391 29.02 7.09 4.22
C ALA A 391 29.11 8.55 4.74
N CYS A 392 28.10 9.02 5.47
CA CYS A 392 28.10 10.38 6.00
C CYS A 392 28.85 10.52 7.33
N ARG A 393 29.25 9.41 7.97
CA ARG A 393 29.85 9.38 9.32
C ARG A 393 31.10 10.24 9.42
N ARG A 394 31.95 10.25 8.38
CA ARG A 394 33.15 11.09 8.31
C ARG A 394 32.88 12.55 8.68
N TRP A 395 31.80 13.13 8.14
CA TRP A 395 31.44 14.53 8.40
C TRP A 395 30.98 14.76 9.83
N LEU A 396 30.30 13.77 10.44
CA LEU A 396 29.94 13.83 11.85
C LEU A 396 31.18 13.71 12.74
N ASP A 397 32.14 12.84 12.39
CA ASP A 397 33.40 12.70 13.12
C ASP A 397 34.25 13.96 13.10
N GLU A 398 34.36 14.62 11.94
CA GLU A 398 35.04 15.91 11.82
C GLU A 398 34.40 16.96 12.72
N GLU A 399 33.06 17.03 12.78
CA GLU A 399 32.36 17.95 13.69
C GLU A 399 32.58 17.60 15.15
N LEU A 400 32.50 16.32 15.52
CA LEU A 400 32.71 15.86 16.90
C LEU A 400 34.14 16.12 17.37
N ALA A 401 35.13 15.92 16.49
CA ALA A 401 36.53 16.19 16.79
C ALA A 401 36.83 17.69 16.90
N ARG A 402 36.25 18.49 15.99
CA ARG A 402 36.42 19.95 16.00
C ARG A 402 35.74 20.61 17.20
N VAL A 403 34.51 20.21 17.52
CA VAL A 403 33.72 20.83 18.58
C VAL A 403 34.09 20.29 19.96
N ALA A 404 34.56 19.04 20.03
CA ALA A 404 34.91 18.33 21.26
C ALA A 404 33.86 18.50 22.39
N PRO A 405 32.57 18.21 22.14
CA PRO A 405 31.51 18.43 23.13
C PRO A 405 31.63 17.45 24.30
N GLU A 406 31.41 17.94 25.52
CA GLU A 406 31.36 17.12 26.73
C GLU A 406 30.12 16.20 26.75
N VAL A 407 29.02 16.68 26.17
CA VAL A 407 27.75 15.95 26.09
C VAL A 407 27.20 15.98 24.66
N VAL A 408 26.82 14.81 24.15
CA VAL A 408 26.12 14.67 22.87
C VAL A 408 24.73 14.10 23.09
N VAL A 409 23.71 14.79 22.59
CA VAL A 409 22.32 14.34 22.64
C VAL A 409 21.95 13.71 21.30
N ALA A 410 21.70 12.41 21.31
CA ALA A 410 21.22 11.64 20.16
C ALA A 410 19.70 11.79 20.02
N LEU A 411 19.25 12.60 19.06
CA LEU A 411 17.83 12.80 18.77
C LEU A 411 17.31 11.68 17.86
N GLY A 412 16.86 10.59 18.46
CA GLY A 412 16.27 9.45 17.76
C GLY A 412 17.27 8.36 17.32
N LYS A 413 16.74 7.30 16.71
CA LYS A 413 17.50 6.06 16.45
C LYS A 413 18.63 6.23 15.44
N THR A 414 18.43 7.05 14.41
CA THR A 414 19.43 7.25 13.36
C THR A 414 20.67 7.97 13.89
N ALA A 415 20.46 9.03 14.69
CA ALA A 415 21.54 9.71 15.39
C ALA A 415 22.29 8.77 16.34
N LEU A 416 21.55 7.96 17.11
CA LEU A 416 22.14 6.99 18.02
C LEU A 416 22.94 5.90 17.29
N ALA A 417 22.41 5.34 16.21
CA ALA A 417 23.10 4.34 15.40
C ALA A 417 24.37 4.89 14.75
N ALA A 418 24.33 6.15 14.31
CA ALA A 418 25.51 6.83 13.80
C ALA A 418 26.56 6.98 14.90
N LEU A 419 26.17 7.48 16.08
CA LEU A 419 27.07 7.69 17.22
C LEU A 419 27.69 6.37 17.73
N LEU A 420 26.90 5.31 17.84
CA LEU A 420 27.35 3.97 18.25
C LEU A 420 28.10 3.19 17.17
N GLU A 421 28.23 3.74 15.95
CA GLU A 421 28.92 3.11 14.82
C GLU A 421 28.35 1.74 14.45
N THR A 422 27.07 1.53 14.75
CA THR A 422 26.32 0.33 14.32
C THR A 422 25.67 0.55 12.96
N PHE A 423 25.35 1.80 12.63
CA PHE A 423 24.70 2.24 11.39
C PHE A 423 23.34 1.57 11.07
N GLU A 424 22.84 0.69 11.94
CA GLU A 424 21.61 -0.08 11.76
C GLU A 424 20.51 0.36 12.75
N PRO A 425 19.86 1.53 12.53
CA PRO A 425 18.87 2.08 13.47
C PRO A 425 17.68 1.15 13.74
N GLN A 426 17.36 0.25 12.81
CA GLN A 426 16.32 -0.76 12.96
C GLN A 426 16.60 -1.78 14.09
N ARG A 427 17.87 -2.00 14.44
CA ARG A 427 18.28 -2.91 15.52
C ARG A 427 18.23 -2.26 16.90
N LEU A 428 18.07 -0.93 16.95
CA LEU A 428 18.06 -0.18 18.21
C LEU A 428 16.64 0.09 18.69
N ARG A 429 16.45 0.04 20.01
CA ARG A 429 15.26 0.55 20.69
C ARG A 429 15.69 1.69 21.60
N LEU A 430 15.09 2.87 21.44
CA LEU A 430 15.45 4.04 22.25
C LEU A 430 15.16 3.82 23.73
N ALA A 431 14.13 3.04 24.05
CA ALA A 431 13.75 2.69 25.43
C ALA A 431 14.89 2.00 26.18
N ASP A 432 15.72 1.22 25.48
CA ASP A 432 16.86 0.50 26.08
C ASP A 432 17.97 1.47 26.57
N PHE A 433 17.92 2.75 26.16
CA PHE A 433 18.87 3.81 26.51
C PHE A 433 18.20 5.01 27.20
N ALA A 434 16.89 4.98 27.40
CA ALA A 434 16.15 6.13 27.92
C ALA A 434 16.46 6.36 29.40
N GLY A 435 16.80 7.60 29.77
CA GLY A 435 17.08 8.01 31.16
C GLY A 435 18.44 7.56 31.72
N ALA A 436 19.22 6.79 30.96
CA ALA A 436 20.53 6.29 31.36
C ALA A 436 21.63 6.80 30.41
N PRO A 437 22.22 7.98 30.67
CA PRO A 437 23.38 8.46 29.94
C PRO A 437 24.54 7.49 30.07
N PHE A 438 25.33 7.35 29.01
CA PHE A 438 26.50 6.49 29.00
C PHE A 438 27.69 7.21 28.41
N ARG A 439 28.90 6.76 28.76
CA ARG A 439 30.14 7.32 28.22
C ARG A 439 30.48 6.70 26.88
N GLN A 440 30.96 7.54 25.96
CA GLN A 440 31.63 7.12 24.74
C GLN A 440 32.94 7.90 24.64
N GLY A 441 34.06 7.26 24.99
CA GLY A 441 35.31 8.00 25.19
C GLY A 441 35.13 9.03 26.32
N GLU A 442 35.56 10.27 26.08
CA GLU A 442 35.51 11.35 27.07
C GLU A 442 34.17 12.11 27.11
N ARG A 443 33.23 11.79 26.23
CA ARG A 443 31.92 12.45 26.16
C ARG A 443 30.80 11.60 26.73
N TRP A 444 29.77 12.26 27.24
CA TRP A 444 28.49 11.65 27.60
C TRP A 444 27.57 11.58 26.39
N ILE A 445 26.84 10.48 26.25
CA ILE A 445 25.75 10.33 25.30
C ILE A 445 24.43 10.30 26.05
N VAL A 446 23.53 11.21 25.68
CA VAL A 446 22.15 11.25 26.18
C VAL A 446 21.22 10.93 25.02
N VAL A 447 20.25 10.04 25.23
CA VAL A 447 19.32 9.61 24.18
C VAL A 447 17.97 10.26 24.39
N ALA A 448 17.42 10.85 23.33
CA ALA A 448 16.12 11.52 23.36
C ALA A 448 15.25 11.13 22.15
N PRO A 449 13.91 11.21 22.24
CA PRO A 449 13.07 11.08 21.08
C PRO A 449 13.33 12.23 20.09
N HIS A 450 13.31 11.93 18.79
CA HIS A 450 13.48 12.97 17.76
C HIS A 450 12.30 13.98 17.80
N PRO A 451 12.51 15.29 17.66
CA PRO A 451 11.43 16.30 17.72
C PRO A 451 10.29 16.05 16.71
N ALA A 452 10.60 15.60 15.50
CA ALA A 452 9.59 15.19 14.52
C ALA A 452 8.70 14.00 14.99
N ALA A 453 9.17 13.16 15.92
CA ALA A 453 8.38 12.09 16.50
C ALA A 453 7.30 12.62 17.46
N VAL A 454 7.50 13.80 18.06
CA VAL A 454 6.48 14.51 18.87
C VAL A 454 5.32 14.95 17.97
N LEU A 455 5.61 15.54 16.81
CA LEU A 455 4.60 16.01 15.85
C LEU A 455 3.74 14.88 15.27
N ARG A 456 4.31 13.67 15.15
CA ARG A 456 3.64 12.50 14.56
C ARG A 456 2.89 11.64 15.58
N ALA A 457 3.02 11.94 16.87
CA ALA A 457 2.59 11.05 17.94
C ALA A 457 1.12 11.20 18.37
N GLY A 458 0.36 12.12 17.77
CA GLY A 458 -1.05 12.33 18.13
C GLY A 458 -1.18 12.58 19.64
N GLU A 459 -2.00 11.76 20.32
CA GLU A 459 -2.23 11.82 21.78
C GLU A 459 -0.97 11.58 22.62
N GLU A 460 0.03 10.85 22.11
CA GLU A 460 1.32 10.63 22.80
C GLU A 460 2.30 11.81 22.66
N GLY A 461 1.93 12.87 21.95
CA GLY A 461 2.80 14.01 21.67
C GLY A 461 3.37 14.64 22.94
N GLU A 462 2.51 14.91 23.93
CA GLU A 462 2.92 15.57 25.18
C GLU A 462 3.91 14.71 25.98
N ARG A 463 3.67 13.40 26.05
CA ARG A 463 4.58 12.45 26.71
C ARG A 463 5.98 12.48 26.07
N ARG A 464 6.04 12.41 24.73
CA ARG A 464 7.32 12.46 23.99
C ARG A 464 8.00 13.82 24.09
N PHE A 465 7.23 14.90 24.21
CA PHE A 465 7.77 16.23 24.45
C PHE A 465 8.41 16.31 25.84
N ALA A 466 7.76 15.76 26.88
CA ALA A 466 8.32 15.68 28.22
C ALA A 466 9.60 14.82 28.27
N GLU A 467 9.62 13.67 27.57
CA GLU A 467 10.82 12.83 27.43
C GLU A 467 11.99 13.59 26.76
N LEU A 468 11.71 14.39 25.73
CA LEU A 468 12.71 15.25 25.08
C LEU A 468 13.26 16.32 26.04
N VAL A 469 12.37 16.99 26.79
CA VAL A 469 12.78 18.02 27.78
C VAL A 469 13.65 17.40 28.87
N ALA A 470 13.24 16.26 29.44
CA ALA A 470 14.00 15.59 30.49
C ALA A 470 15.42 15.20 30.04
N ALA A 471 15.56 14.69 28.80
CA ALA A 471 16.87 14.39 28.23
C ALA A 471 17.75 15.65 28.06
N LEU A 472 17.16 16.78 27.66
CA LEU A 472 17.88 18.06 27.54
C LEU A 472 18.29 18.62 28.91
N GLU A 473 17.46 18.48 29.94
CA GLU A 473 17.80 18.84 31.32
C GLU A 473 18.94 17.99 31.86
N GLN A 474 18.90 16.68 31.60
CA GLN A 474 19.98 15.76 31.95
C GLN A 474 21.29 16.11 31.24
N ALA A 475 21.24 16.47 29.96
CA ALA A 475 22.41 16.93 29.22
C ALA A 475 22.99 18.22 29.80
N ARG A 476 22.13 19.17 30.21
CA ARG A 476 22.54 20.41 30.90
C ARG A 476 23.24 20.13 32.21
N GLN A 477 22.72 19.19 33.00
CA GLN A 477 23.31 18.80 34.28
C GLN A 477 24.70 18.17 34.09
N LEU A 478 24.83 17.22 33.16
CA LEU A 478 26.11 16.56 32.87
C LEU A 478 27.18 17.54 32.39
N ALA A 479 26.80 18.51 31.53
CA ALA A 479 27.71 19.55 31.09
C ALA A 479 28.14 20.47 32.25
N ALA A 480 27.24 20.79 33.19
CA ALA A 480 27.61 21.58 34.36
C ALA A 480 28.57 20.82 35.32
N GLU A 481 28.36 19.51 35.48
CA GLU A 481 29.21 18.64 36.32
C GLU A 481 30.61 18.45 35.72
N ALA A 482 30.71 18.30 34.40
CA ALA A 482 31.98 18.17 33.70
C ALA A 482 32.82 19.46 33.78
N VAL A 483 32.19 20.64 33.67
CA VAL A 483 32.85 21.94 33.94
C VAL A 483 33.32 22.07 35.40
N SER A 484 32.64 21.41 36.34
CA SER A 484 32.92 21.50 37.78
C SER A 484 33.99 20.52 38.29
N GLY A 485 34.53 19.63 37.44
CA GLY A 485 35.65 18.75 37.78
C GLY A 485 35.38 17.64 38.81
N SER A 486 34.11 17.28 39.06
CA SER A 486 33.76 16.22 40.02
C SER A 486 33.87 14.84 39.37
N ALA A 487 34.95 14.12 39.68
CA ALA A 487 35.09 12.70 39.36
C ALA A 487 33.95 11.87 40.00
N ALA A 488 33.00 11.42 39.18
CA ALA A 488 32.00 10.44 39.58
C ALA A 488 32.58 9.00 39.48
N PRO A 489 32.18 8.07 40.37
CA PRO A 489 32.88 6.82 40.61
C PRO A 489 32.72 5.81 39.47
N ASP A 490 33.81 5.13 39.17
CA ASP A 490 33.93 4.04 38.19
C ASP A 490 33.07 2.84 38.63
N LEU A 491 31.86 2.71 38.07
CA LEU A 491 31.01 1.53 38.25
C LEU A 491 31.29 0.52 37.13
N ARG A 492 32.46 -0.12 37.20
CA ARG A 492 32.65 -1.45 36.60
C ARG A 492 32.09 -2.51 37.55
N ARG A 493 30.99 -3.16 37.15
CA ARG A 493 30.74 -4.58 37.42
C ARG A 493 29.80 -5.17 36.38
#